data_AF-A0A172T6G4-F1
#
_entry.id   AF-A0A172T6G4-F1
#
_cell.length_a   1.000
_cell.length_b   1.000
_cell.length_c   1.000
_cell.angle_alpha   90.00
_cell.angle_beta   90.00
_cell.angle_gamma   90.00
#
_symmetry.space_group_name_H-M   'P 1'
#
loop_
_entity.id
_entity.type
_entity.pdbx_description
1 polymer ?
#
loop_
_entity_poly.entity_id
_entity_poly.type
_entity_poly.pdbx_seq_one_letter_code
_entity_poly.pdbx_strand_id
1 'polypeptide(L)'
;MTLWTSPPAPLPPPAFGPDPALLHRLTRDLTPTQAQHVAILTPQGITANSAALAGALRFHRFPLHAVTGLPMQAADDGGLSGLLGGLVRALTPDKDDTAGKKGVTVHCRDEKSGPYRRVYSKPGYAYQHSTVYLPSDVKGEMKEEKEAGHGDTAFVYVGGWGGKGGAVDAGFQHGRYLGGPQDDWAPFFLVQQMGGPSAITLSDEKQAGGAPWRLLAGQEAQLTFWVTQDADLTVLSMNMQGETSKDRAPATLTLRAPIDARFGWSAEGGANILKRMTTIGQKYGQQNLSTGSYMKGVRWQGSRIGRAEADAGPWVAEQTGGYCTFPSAETAEAGAEESLRSDGQGPKWSIQFQDAGNETGSVFLK
;
A
#
# COMPACT_ATOMS: atom_id res chain seq x y z
N MET A 1 -10.31 -45.80 31.05
CA MET A 1 -10.56 -45.06 29.80
C MET A 1 -11.06 -43.67 30.18
N THR A 2 -10.19 -42.68 30.16
CA THR A 2 -10.57 -41.26 30.25
C THR A 2 -10.93 -40.81 28.84
N LEU A 3 -12.20 -40.46 28.63
CA LEU A 3 -12.70 -39.91 27.37
C LEU A 3 -12.06 -38.53 27.18
N TRP A 4 -11.20 -38.41 26.17
CA TRP A 4 -10.64 -37.14 25.74
C TRP A 4 -11.74 -36.37 24.99
N THR A 5 -12.32 -35.36 25.64
CA THR A 5 -13.23 -34.42 24.98
C THR A 5 -12.39 -33.31 24.38
N SER A 6 -12.47 -33.13 23.06
CA SER A 6 -11.84 -31.99 22.39
C SER A 6 -12.28 -30.69 23.08
N PRO A 7 -11.36 -29.75 23.35
CA PRO A 7 -11.74 -28.46 23.91
C PRO A 7 -12.77 -27.79 22.98
N PRO A 8 -13.77 -27.08 23.55
CA PRO A 8 -14.77 -26.39 22.77
C PRO A 8 -14.09 -25.40 21.80
N ALA A 9 -14.61 -25.32 20.58
CA ALA A 9 -14.12 -24.37 19.60
C ALA A 9 -14.18 -22.94 20.19
N PRO A 10 -13.15 -22.11 19.98
CA PRO A 10 -13.19 -20.71 20.40
C PRO A 10 -14.43 -20.02 19.84
N LEU A 11 -15.11 -19.23 20.67
CA LEU A 11 -16.23 -18.42 20.18
C LEU A 11 -15.74 -17.46 19.08
N PRO A 12 -16.54 -17.23 18.02
CA PRO A 12 -16.17 -16.27 17.00
C PRO A 12 -15.94 -14.88 17.62
N PRO A 13 -14.92 -14.12 17.19
CA PRO A 13 -14.71 -12.75 17.66
C PRO A 13 -15.96 -11.91 17.37
N PRO A 14 -16.44 -11.08 18.31
CA PRO A 14 -17.65 -10.29 18.11
C PRO A 14 -17.52 -9.37 16.89
N ALA A 15 -18.60 -9.18 16.12
CA ALA A 15 -18.61 -8.37 14.91
C ALA A 15 -19.49 -7.12 15.06
N PHE A 16 -19.00 -5.98 14.60
CA PHE A 16 -19.63 -4.66 14.75
C PHE A 16 -19.61 -3.93 13.42
N GLY A 17 -20.73 -3.36 13.00
CA GLY A 17 -20.87 -2.67 11.70
C GLY A 17 -22.03 -3.23 10.86
N PRO A 18 -22.16 -2.79 9.60
CA PRO A 18 -23.32 -3.11 8.76
C PRO A 18 -23.38 -4.58 8.32
N ASP A 19 -22.25 -5.30 8.27
CA ASP A 19 -22.16 -6.64 7.67
C ASP A 19 -21.43 -7.68 8.55
N PRO A 20 -21.90 -7.94 9.79
CA PRO A 20 -21.21 -8.83 10.74
C PRO A 20 -21.02 -10.27 10.24
N ALA A 21 -22.02 -10.78 9.50
CA ALA A 21 -21.95 -12.11 8.89
C ALA A 21 -20.84 -12.23 7.85
N LEU A 22 -20.53 -11.14 7.13
CA LEU A 22 -19.45 -11.12 6.15
C LEU A 22 -18.08 -11.12 6.85
N LEU A 23 -17.94 -10.34 7.93
CA LEU A 23 -16.70 -10.32 8.71
C LEU A 23 -16.35 -11.70 9.26
N HIS A 24 -17.27 -12.39 9.94
CA HIS A 24 -17.00 -13.72 10.52
C HIS A 24 -16.59 -14.74 9.45
N ARG A 25 -17.22 -14.66 8.28
CA ARG A 25 -16.95 -15.54 7.16
C ARG A 25 -15.53 -15.31 6.62
N LEU A 26 -15.15 -14.04 6.45
CA LEU A 26 -13.85 -13.61 5.97
C LEU A 26 -12.70 -13.78 6.97
N THR A 27 -12.98 -13.90 8.27
CA THR A 27 -11.95 -14.04 9.30
C THR A 27 -11.71 -15.48 9.73
N ARG A 28 -12.51 -16.43 9.23
CA ARG A 28 -12.45 -17.84 9.64
C ARG A 28 -11.09 -18.50 9.44
N ASP A 29 -10.35 -18.08 8.40
CA ASP A 29 -9.07 -18.67 8.00
C ASP A 29 -7.87 -17.87 8.53
N LEU A 30 -8.11 -16.83 9.32
CA LEU A 30 -7.04 -16.03 9.94
C LEU A 30 -6.48 -16.75 11.17
N THR A 31 -5.16 -16.68 11.33
CA THR A 31 -4.52 -17.09 12.59
C THR A 31 -4.98 -16.19 13.74
N PRO A 32 -4.88 -16.63 15.02
CA PRO A 32 -5.24 -15.80 16.16
C PRO A 32 -4.57 -14.43 16.15
N THR A 33 -3.31 -14.34 15.71
CA THR A 33 -2.57 -13.09 15.56
C THR A 33 -3.14 -12.19 14.47
N GLN A 34 -3.45 -12.74 13.30
CA GLN A 34 -4.06 -11.99 12.19
C GLN A 34 -5.49 -11.52 12.53
N ALA A 35 -6.18 -12.28 13.37
CA ALA A 35 -7.55 -12.04 13.79
C ALA A 35 -7.69 -11.09 15.00
N GLN A 36 -6.60 -10.50 15.51
CA GLN A 36 -6.68 -9.60 16.70
C GLN A 36 -7.44 -8.31 16.39
N HIS A 37 -7.09 -7.63 15.30
CA HIS A 37 -7.69 -6.35 14.90
C HIS A 37 -8.02 -6.39 13.42
N VAL A 38 -9.26 -6.77 13.09
CA VAL A 38 -9.70 -6.96 11.71
C VAL A 38 -10.91 -6.10 11.41
N ALA A 39 -10.80 -5.34 10.32
CA ALA A 39 -11.93 -4.68 9.71
C ALA A 39 -12.00 -4.95 8.22
N ILE A 40 -13.22 -4.95 7.72
CA ILE A 40 -13.54 -5.05 6.31
C ILE A 40 -14.29 -3.79 5.92
N LEU A 41 -13.88 -3.18 4.81
CA LEU A 41 -14.73 -2.25 4.11
C LEU A 41 -15.85 -3.03 3.38
N THR A 42 -16.99 -2.42 3.11
CA THR A 42 -18.10 -2.99 2.34
C THR A 42 -18.78 -1.87 1.55
N PRO A 43 -19.67 -2.19 0.60
CA PRO A 43 -20.52 -1.17 0.00
C PRO A 43 -21.42 -0.41 1.00
N GLN A 44 -21.64 -0.94 2.20
CA GLN A 44 -22.52 -0.37 3.22
C GLN A 44 -21.75 0.38 4.31
N GLY A 45 -20.43 0.23 4.38
CA GLY A 45 -19.58 0.85 5.40
C GLY A 45 -18.52 -0.11 5.93
N ILE A 46 -18.02 0.14 7.13
CA ILE A 46 -16.94 -0.67 7.71
C ILE A 46 -17.51 -1.59 8.79
N THR A 47 -17.16 -2.88 8.70
CA THR A 47 -17.48 -3.89 9.72
C THR A 47 -16.18 -4.42 10.33
N ALA A 48 -16.08 -4.50 11.66
CA ALA A 48 -14.87 -4.92 12.34
C ALA A 48 -15.13 -5.85 13.52
N ASN A 49 -14.10 -6.57 13.96
CA ASN A 49 -14.16 -7.57 15.03
C ASN A 49 -14.10 -6.94 16.45
N SER A 50 -14.19 -5.61 16.52
CA SER A 50 -14.36 -4.85 17.75
C SER A 50 -15.17 -3.59 17.47
N ALA A 51 -16.00 -3.17 18.44
CA ALA A 51 -16.80 -1.95 18.34
C ALA A 51 -15.89 -0.72 18.20
N ALA A 52 -14.77 -0.75 18.93
CA ALA A 52 -13.72 0.25 18.84
C ALA A 52 -13.21 0.35 17.40
N LEU A 53 -12.76 -0.75 16.78
CA LEU A 53 -12.27 -0.74 15.40
C LEU A 53 -13.34 -0.36 14.37
N ALA A 54 -14.60 -0.81 14.53
CA ALA A 54 -15.67 -0.47 13.57
C ALA A 54 -16.03 1.03 13.60
N GLY A 55 -16.04 1.64 14.79
CA GLY A 55 -16.23 3.09 14.96
C GLY A 55 -14.96 3.90 14.69
N ALA A 56 -13.80 3.25 14.70
CA ALA A 56 -12.47 3.80 14.49
C ALA A 56 -12.02 3.67 13.04
N LEU A 57 -12.89 3.51 12.06
CA LEU A 57 -12.47 3.49 10.67
C LEU A 57 -13.40 4.42 9.89
N ARG A 58 -12.82 5.31 9.10
CA ARG A 58 -13.59 6.21 8.24
C ARG A 58 -13.51 5.75 6.80
N PHE A 59 -14.69 5.54 6.22
CA PHE A 59 -14.84 5.29 4.80
C PHE A 59 -15.24 6.59 4.10
N HIS A 60 -14.39 7.06 3.19
CA HIS A 60 -14.68 8.24 2.37
C HIS A 60 -15.03 7.81 0.94
N ARG A 61 -16.27 8.09 0.53
CA ARG A 61 -16.70 8.08 -0.88
C ARG A 61 -16.67 9.52 -1.37
N PHE A 62 -15.85 9.81 -2.39
CA PHE A 62 -15.89 11.13 -3.01
C PHE A 62 -17.04 11.18 -4.03
N PRO A 63 -18.04 12.06 -3.87
CA PRO A 63 -19.16 12.15 -4.80
C PRO A 63 -18.70 12.70 -6.17
N LEU A 64 -19.35 12.24 -7.24
CA LEU A 64 -19.25 12.85 -8.56
C LEU A 64 -20.11 14.12 -8.62
N HIS A 65 -19.64 15.14 -9.33
CA HIS A 65 -20.38 16.35 -9.67
C HIS A 65 -21.60 15.97 -10.50
N ALA A 66 -22.79 16.28 -9.98
CA ALA A 66 -24.08 15.77 -10.46
C ALA A 66 -24.42 16.12 -11.92
N VAL A 67 -23.73 17.10 -12.52
CA VAL A 67 -23.97 17.57 -13.89
C VAL A 67 -22.90 17.11 -14.88
N THR A 68 -21.65 16.93 -14.44
CA THR A 68 -20.51 16.68 -15.34
C THR A 68 -19.95 15.26 -15.22
N GLY A 69 -20.35 14.50 -14.18
CA GLY A 69 -19.79 13.16 -13.91
C GLY A 69 -18.30 13.18 -13.52
N LEU A 70 -17.73 14.36 -13.24
CA LEU A 70 -16.35 14.57 -12.81
C LEU A 70 -16.30 14.77 -11.28
N PRO A 71 -15.19 14.51 -10.60
CA PRO A 71 -15.10 14.58 -9.14
C PRO A 71 -15.55 15.93 -8.57
N MET A 72 -16.29 15.92 -7.45
CA MET A 72 -16.28 17.09 -6.55
C MET A 72 -14.99 17.04 -5.74
N GLN A 73 -14.21 18.13 -5.80
CA GLN A 73 -12.93 18.24 -5.11
C GLN A 73 -13.09 18.00 -3.61
N ALA A 74 -12.41 16.98 -3.10
CA ALA A 74 -12.00 16.99 -1.71
C ALA A 74 -11.06 18.19 -1.53
N ALA A 75 -11.25 18.95 -0.45
CA ALA A 75 -10.47 20.14 -0.16
C ALA A 75 -8.96 19.91 -0.36
N ASP A 76 -8.30 20.95 -0.86
CA ASP A 76 -7.00 21.03 -1.54
C ASP A 76 -5.75 20.66 -0.72
N ASP A 77 -5.87 19.82 0.30
CA ASP A 77 -4.76 19.50 1.18
C ASP A 77 -3.98 18.32 0.57
N GLY A 78 -2.69 18.55 0.29
CA GLY A 78 -1.79 17.52 -0.24
C GLY A 78 -1.86 16.20 0.55
N GLY A 79 -1.92 15.07 -0.15
CA GLY A 79 -2.07 13.75 0.44
C GLY A 79 -2.47 12.69 -0.59
N LEU A 80 -2.78 11.47 -0.11
CA LEU A 80 -3.15 10.28 -0.89
C LEU A 80 -4.04 10.58 -2.12
N SER A 81 -4.99 11.51 -2.01
CA SER A 81 -5.89 11.97 -3.08
C SER A 81 -5.19 12.48 -4.34
N GLY A 82 -4.01 13.08 -4.19
CA GLY A 82 -3.17 13.56 -5.29
C GLY A 82 -2.39 12.45 -6.01
N LEU A 83 -2.04 11.36 -5.33
CA LEU A 83 -1.45 10.18 -5.98
C LEU A 83 -2.48 9.45 -6.87
N LEU A 84 -3.76 9.54 -6.49
CA LEU A 84 -4.88 8.79 -7.08
C LEU A 84 -5.21 9.13 -8.53
N GLY A 85 -5.07 10.40 -8.94
CA GLY A 85 -5.44 10.83 -10.30
C GLY A 85 -4.52 10.27 -11.39
N GLY A 86 -3.25 10.02 -11.06
CA GLY A 86 -2.23 9.56 -12.01
C GLY A 86 -2.21 8.05 -12.19
N LEU A 87 -2.33 7.30 -11.09
CA LEU A 87 -2.22 5.83 -11.10
C LEU A 87 -3.38 5.16 -11.87
N VAL A 88 -4.59 5.75 -11.82
CA VAL A 88 -5.80 5.20 -12.48
C VAL A 88 -5.70 5.21 -14.02
N ARG A 89 -4.92 6.12 -14.61
CA ARG A 89 -4.67 6.14 -16.07
C ARG A 89 -3.51 5.25 -16.51
N ALA A 90 -2.65 4.81 -15.58
CA ALA A 90 -1.47 3.98 -15.86
C ALA A 90 -1.80 2.54 -16.32
N LEU A 91 -2.99 2.05 -15.99
CA LEU A 91 -3.39 0.65 -16.13
C LEU A 91 -4.60 0.52 -17.07
N THR A 92 -4.39 0.72 -18.36
CA THR A 92 -5.38 0.35 -19.39
C THR A 92 -5.11 -1.07 -19.86
N PRO A 93 -6.08 -2.00 -19.80
CA PRO A 93 -5.95 -3.27 -20.51
C PRO A 93 -5.87 -3.01 -22.01
N ASP A 94 -4.91 -3.66 -22.68
CA ASP A 94 -4.79 -3.55 -24.14
C ASP A 94 -6.04 -4.13 -24.81
N LYS A 95 -6.51 -3.49 -25.89
CA LYS A 95 -7.77 -3.87 -26.56
C LYS A 95 -7.74 -5.25 -27.25
N ASP A 96 -6.58 -5.90 -27.32
CA ASP A 96 -6.39 -7.20 -27.98
C ASP A 96 -6.30 -8.41 -27.02
N ASP A 97 -6.70 -8.26 -25.75
CA ASP A 97 -6.61 -9.30 -24.71
C ASP A 97 -7.66 -10.42 -24.86
N THR A 98 -7.58 -11.16 -25.97
CA THR A 98 -8.25 -12.44 -26.12
C THR A 98 -7.43 -13.51 -25.39
N ALA A 99 -8.04 -14.12 -24.38
CA ALA A 99 -7.54 -15.21 -23.54
C ALA A 99 -6.57 -14.85 -22.40
N GLY A 100 -7.03 -14.07 -21.41
CA GLY A 100 -6.86 -14.27 -19.95
C GLY A 100 -5.54 -14.79 -19.35
N LYS A 101 -4.43 -14.72 -20.08
CA LYS A 101 -3.12 -15.32 -19.77
C LYS A 101 -1.99 -14.29 -19.75
N LYS A 102 -2.27 -13.02 -20.09
CA LYS A 102 -1.32 -11.92 -19.98
C LYS A 102 -1.80 -10.98 -18.90
N GLY A 103 -0.96 -10.72 -17.91
CA GLY A 103 -1.22 -9.69 -16.90
C GLY A 103 -1.09 -8.29 -17.52
N VAL A 104 -1.48 -7.26 -16.77
CA VAL A 104 -1.36 -5.86 -17.23
C VAL A 104 0.10 -5.52 -17.54
N THR A 105 0.35 -5.01 -18.74
CA THR A 105 1.66 -4.49 -19.14
C THR A 105 1.94 -3.21 -18.36
N VAL A 106 3.06 -3.19 -17.62
CA VAL A 106 3.50 -2.01 -16.85
C VAL A 106 4.48 -1.22 -17.70
N HIS A 107 4.16 0.04 -17.98
CA HIS A 107 5.08 0.98 -18.62
C HIS A 107 5.59 1.99 -17.60
N CYS A 108 6.90 2.13 -17.52
CA CYS A 108 7.53 3.16 -16.69
C CYS A 108 7.36 4.50 -17.40
N ARG A 109 6.57 5.40 -16.80
CA ARG A 109 6.26 6.71 -17.39
C ARG A 109 6.02 7.76 -16.33
N ASP A 110 6.06 9.01 -16.74
CA ASP A 110 5.59 10.10 -15.91
C ASP A 110 4.11 9.90 -15.55
N GLU A 111 3.83 9.68 -14.27
CA GLU A 111 2.47 9.54 -13.73
C GLU A 111 1.90 10.89 -13.24
N LYS A 112 2.67 11.97 -13.36
CA LYS A 112 2.35 13.34 -12.92
C LYS A 112 2.00 13.43 -11.43
N SER A 113 2.57 12.55 -10.63
CA SER A 113 2.28 12.40 -9.20
C SER A 113 3.54 12.26 -8.36
N GLY A 114 4.69 12.69 -8.88
CA GLY A 114 5.98 12.65 -8.20
C GLY A 114 6.85 11.43 -8.56
N PRO A 115 8.07 11.39 -8.05
CA PRO A 115 9.02 10.32 -8.31
C PRO A 115 8.58 9.02 -7.65
N TYR A 116 8.85 7.89 -8.30
CA TYR A 116 8.54 6.59 -7.73
C TYR A 116 9.54 5.53 -8.17
N ARG A 117 9.61 4.49 -7.35
CA ARG A 117 10.24 3.20 -7.64
C ARG A 117 9.22 2.11 -7.36
N ARG A 118 9.03 1.21 -8.33
CA ARG A 118 8.07 0.11 -8.29
C ARG A 118 8.76 -1.17 -8.73
N VAL A 119 8.57 -2.22 -7.96
CA VAL A 119 8.91 -3.60 -8.34
C VAL A 119 7.61 -4.38 -8.38
N TYR A 120 7.40 -5.18 -9.42
CA TYR A 120 6.18 -5.95 -9.56
C TYR A 120 6.45 -7.38 -10.00
N SER A 121 5.59 -8.31 -9.57
CA SER A 121 5.73 -9.73 -9.84
C SER A 121 5.27 -10.05 -11.27
N LYS A 122 5.60 -11.24 -11.75
CA LYS A 122 4.83 -11.89 -12.81
C LYS A 122 3.42 -12.19 -12.29
N PRO A 123 2.46 -12.46 -13.18
CA PRO A 123 1.14 -12.91 -12.75
C PRO A 123 1.21 -14.23 -11.97
N GLY A 124 0.25 -14.47 -11.06
CA GLY A 124 0.05 -15.77 -10.42
C GLY A 124 0.31 -15.83 -8.92
N TYR A 125 0.45 -14.67 -8.25
CA TYR A 125 0.71 -14.58 -6.82
C TYR A 125 -0.45 -13.89 -6.09
N ALA A 126 -0.77 -14.36 -4.89
CA ALA A 126 -1.82 -13.81 -4.04
C ALA A 126 -1.32 -13.48 -2.64
N TYR A 127 -0.05 -13.74 -2.34
CA TYR A 127 0.57 -13.48 -1.08
C TYR A 127 1.93 -12.82 -1.30
N GLN A 128 2.22 -11.78 -0.52
CA GLN A 128 3.57 -11.23 -0.36
C GLN A 128 3.87 -10.89 1.10
N HIS A 129 5.12 -11.05 1.48
CA HIS A 129 5.65 -10.62 2.77
C HIS A 129 6.99 -9.94 2.56
N SER A 130 7.23 -8.84 3.26
CA SER A 130 8.53 -8.14 3.23
C SER A 130 8.83 -7.50 4.58
N THR A 131 10.10 -7.45 4.95
CA THR A 131 10.59 -6.50 5.98
C THR A 131 11.06 -5.23 5.27
N VAL A 132 10.73 -4.06 5.80
CA VAL A 132 11.11 -2.78 5.23
C VAL A 132 11.64 -1.82 6.30
N TYR A 133 12.82 -1.24 6.07
CA TYR A 133 13.29 -0.11 6.88
C TYR A 133 12.52 1.16 6.49
N LEU A 134 11.90 1.78 7.49
CA LEU A 134 11.14 3.02 7.38
C LEU A 134 12.06 4.18 7.78
N PRO A 135 12.52 5.03 6.85
CA PRO A 135 13.48 6.10 7.16
C PRO A 135 12.94 7.15 8.12
N SER A 136 13.85 7.92 8.71
CA SER A 136 13.52 9.03 9.61
C SER A 136 14.18 10.36 9.25
N ASP A 137 13.41 11.44 9.34
CA ASP A 137 13.89 12.80 9.15
C ASP A 137 14.83 13.25 10.30
N VAL A 138 14.61 12.80 11.55
CA VAL A 138 15.48 13.13 12.68
C VAL A 138 16.85 12.45 12.59
N LYS A 139 16.95 11.40 11.78
CA LYS A 139 18.22 10.73 11.43
C LYS A 139 18.87 11.33 10.17
N GLY A 140 18.28 12.35 9.55
CA GLY A 140 18.77 12.93 8.29
C GLY A 140 18.56 12.05 7.06
N GLU A 141 17.70 11.04 7.17
CA GLU A 141 17.39 10.09 6.11
C GLU A 141 16.27 10.61 5.21
N MET A 142 15.47 11.59 5.66
CA MET A 142 14.33 12.09 4.91
C MET A 142 14.13 13.60 5.07
N LYS A 143 13.54 14.22 4.05
CA LYS A 143 13.09 15.61 4.00
C LYS A 143 11.91 15.72 3.03
N GLU A 144 10.86 16.41 3.44
CA GLU A 144 9.68 16.64 2.62
C GLU A 144 9.35 18.13 2.58
N GLU A 145 9.22 18.69 1.38
CA GLU A 145 8.86 20.09 1.14
C GLU A 145 7.34 20.21 0.94
N LYS A 146 6.59 19.98 2.02
CA LYS A 146 5.11 19.97 2.00
C LYS A 146 4.52 21.31 1.61
N GLU A 147 5.18 22.40 2.00
CA GLU A 147 4.73 23.78 1.80
C GLU A 147 5.05 24.33 0.40
N ALA A 148 5.75 23.57 -0.45
CA ALA A 148 6.08 23.99 -1.81
C ALA A 148 4.86 24.03 -2.76
N GLY A 149 3.64 23.81 -2.26
CA GLY A 149 2.39 23.79 -3.03
C GLY A 149 2.10 22.46 -3.74
N HIS A 150 3.07 21.55 -3.77
CA HIS A 150 2.97 20.25 -4.47
C HIS A 150 2.66 19.06 -3.54
N GLY A 151 2.77 19.25 -2.22
CA GLY A 151 2.35 18.27 -1.21
C GLY A 151 3.26 17.06 -1.06
N ASP A 152 4.58 17.24 -1.23
CA ASP A 152 5.59 16.17 -1.13
C ASP A 152 5.39 15.31 0.11
N THR A 153 5.04 14.04 -0.12
CA THR A 153 4.81 13.07 0.96
C THR A 153 5.41 11.73 0.60
N ALA A 154 6.24 11.18 1.48
CA ALA A 154 6.87 9.89 1.32
C ALA A 154 5.89 8.76 1.62
N PHE A 155 5.90 7.76 0.74
CA PHE A 155 5.13 6.53 0.88
C PHE A 155 6.01 5.30 0.64
N VAL A 156 5.78 4.28 1.45
CA VAL A 156 6.39 2.96 1.34
C VAL A 156 5.27 1.94 1.46
N TYR A 157 5.01 1.20 0.38
CA TYR A 157 3.80 0.38 0.33
C TYR A 157 3.91 -0.85 -0.57
N VAL A 158 3.02 -1.78 -0.33
CA VAL A 158 2.78 -2.98 -1.13
C VAL A 158 1.39 -2.90 -1.78
N GLY A 159 1.04 -3.87 -2.62
CA GLY A 159 -0.29 -3.98 -3.21
C GLY A 159 -0.22 -4.68 -4.55
N GLY A 160 -0.99 -4.20 -5.54
CA GLY A 160 -0.97 -4.81 -6.87
C GLY A 160 -2.19 -4.46 -7.71
N TRP A 161 -2.51 -5.32 -8.67
CA TRP A 161 -3.75 -5.31 -9.44
C TRP A 161 -4.14 -6.74 -9.86
N GLY A 162 -5.43 -6.94 -10.09
CA GLY A 162 -5.98 -8.18 -10.60
C GLY A 162 -5.83 -8.28 -12.11
N GLY A 163 -6.25 -9.41 -12.68
CA GLY A 163 -6.11 -9.68 -14.13
C GLY A 163 -6.81 -8.70 -15.06
N LYS A 164 -7.70 -7.85 -14.52
CA LYS A 164 -8.46 -6.84 -15.28
C LYS A 164 -8.34 -5.42 -14.66
N GLY A 165 -7.35 -5.19 -13.81
CA GLY A 165 -7.12 -3.90 -13.14
C GLY A 165 -7.45 -3.93 -11.65
N GLY A 166 -7.96 -2.81 -11.11
CA GLY A 166 -8.29 -2.69 -9.69
C GLY A 166 -7.05 -2.51 -8.83
N ALA A 167 -6.34 -1.40 -9.06
CA ALA A 167 -5.11 -1.09 -8.36
C ALA A 167 -5.33 -0.94 -6.84
N VAL A 168 -4.39 -1.47 -6.08
CA VAL A 168 -4.34 -1.36 -4.63
C VAL A 168 -2.97 -0.89 -4.18
N ASP A 169 -3.00 0.07 -3.26
CA ASP A 169 -1.83 0.64 -2.58
C ASP A 169 -2.08 0.52 -1.08
N ALA A 170 -1.27 -0.28 -0.39
CA ALA A 170 -1.44 -0.58 1.01
C ALA A 170 -0.08 -0.52 1.70
N GLY A 171 0.10 0.39 2.64
CA GLY A 171 1.36 0.52 3.37
C GLY A 171 1.37 1.72 4.29
N PHE A 172 2.46 2.49 4.22
CA PHE A 172 2.71 3.58 5.13
C PHE A 172 2.89 4.93 4.42
N GLN A 173 2.35 5.96 5.04
CA GLN A 173 2.55 7.37 4.71
C GLN A 173 3.38 8.03 5.82
N HIS A 174 4.43 8.75 5.45
CA HIS A 174 5.25 9.48 6.41
C HIS A 174 4.55 10.75 6.93
N GLY A 175 4.84 11.10 8.19
CA GLY A 175 4.48 12.39 8.75
C GLY A 175 4.91 12.57 10.20
N ARG A 176 4.23 13.49 10.88
CA ARG A 176 4.44 13.76 12.30
C ARG A 176 3.08 13.88 12.98
N TYR A 177 2.76 12.98 13.89
CA TYR A 177 1.55 13.13 14.68
C TYR A 177 1.61 14.40 15.54
N LEU A 178 0.64 15.32 15.33
CA LEU A 178 0.52 16.63 15.99
C LEU A 178 1.80 17.50 15.89
N GLY A 179 2.59 17.36 14.83
CA GLY A 179 3.80 18.16 14.65
C GLY A 179 4.88 17.90 15.71
N GLY A 180 4.83 16.74 16.39
CA GLY A 180 5.81 16.38 17.42
C GLY A 180 7.24 16.28 16.88
N PRO A 181 8.25 16.26 17.77
CA PRO A 181 9.66 16.22 17.39
C PRO A 181 10.08 14.89 16.74
N GLN A 182 9.34 13.82 17.01
CA GLN A 182 9.50 12.51 16.39
C GLN A 182 8.58 12.40 15.17
N ASP A 183 9.16 11.99 14.05
CA ASP A 183 8.45 11.56 12.85
C ASP A 183 8.01 10.10 12.91
N ASP A 184 7.00 9.77 12.13
CA ASP A 184 6.30 8.50 12.20
C ASP A 184 5.66 8.12 10.85
N TRP A 185 5.18 6.88 10.80
CA TRP A 185 4.60 6.28 9.60
C TRP A 185 3.18 5.80 9.89
N ALA A 186 2.20 6.45 9.24
CA ALA A 186 0.79 6.14 9.37
C ALA A 186 0.36 5.06 8.36
N PRO A 187 -0.44 4.08 8.77
CA PRO A 187 -0.95 3.05 7.86
C PRO A 187 -2.02 3.64 6.93
N PHE A 188 -2.06 3.16 5.69
CA PHE A 188 -3.15 3.41 4.75
C PHE A 188 -3.45 2.16 3.92
N PHE A 189 -4.70 2.01 3.49
CA PHE A 189 -5.10 0.99 2.54
C PHE A 189 -6.04 1.58 1.51
N LEU A 190 -5.60 1.61 0.26
CA LEU A 190 -6.28 2.26 -0.84
C LEU A 190 -6.67 1.24 -1.90
N VAL A 191 -7.93 1.29 -2.35
CA VAL A 191 -8.50 0.36 -3.33
C VAL A 191 -9.24 1.11 -4.42
N GLN A 192 -8.83 0.92 -5.67
CA GLN A 192 -9.55 1.43 -6.84
C GLN A 192 -11.01 0.93 -6.85
N GLN A 193 -11.94 1.83 -7.18
CA GLN A 193 -13.35 1.49 -7.38
C GLN A 193 -13.73 1.55 -8.85
N MET A 194 -14.69 0.74 -9.26
CA MET A 194 -15.15 0.73 -10.65
C MET A 194 -15.93 2.01 -10.96
N GLY A 195 -15.52 2.76 -12.00
CA GLY A 195 -16.24 3.94 -12.48
C GLY A 195 -16.29 5.11 -11.49
N GLY A 196 -15.48 5.08 -10.43
CA GLY A 196 -15.52 6.04 -9.33
C GLY A 196 -14.17 6.19 -8.63
N PRO A 197 -14.09 7.09 -7.63
CA PRO A 197 -12.86 7.33 -6.89
C PRO A 197 -12.46 6.11 -6.06
N SER A 198 -11.17 5.95 -5.84
CA SER A 198 -10.66 4.92 -4.93
C SER A 198 -11.20 5.10 -3.52
N ALA A 199 -11.40 3.98 -2.84
CA ALA A 199 -11.70 3.93 -1.42
C ALA A 199 -10.39 3.94 -0.63
N ILE A 200 -10.35 4.69 0.47
CA ILE A 200 -9.26 4.66 1.44
C ILE A 200 -9.82 4.14 2.75
N THR A 201 -9.12 3.18 3.35
CA THR A 201 -9.33 2.70 4.72
C THR A 201 -8.17 3.21 5.57
N LEU A 202 -8.51 3.96 6.61
CA LEU A 202 -7.57 4.50 7.60
C LEU A 202 -7.90 3.90 8.95
N SER A 203 -6.89 3.45 9.70
CA SER A 203 -7.03 2.98 11.08
C SER A 203 -7.17 4.16 12.06
N ASP A 204 -8.24 4.21 12.84
CA ASP A 204 -8.33 5.00 14.07
C ASP A 204 -8.01 4.14 15.32
N GLU A 205 -7.50 2.91 15.14
CA GLU A 205 -6.92 2.14 16.24
C GLU A 205 -5.92 3.01 17.00
N LYS A 206 -5.88 2.84 18.31
CA LYS A 206 -5.01 3.62 19.19
C LYS A 206 -3.92 2.74 19.76
N GLN A 207 -2.78 3.35 19.98
CA GLN A 207 -1.76 2.83 20.87
C GLN A 207 -2.33 2.81 22.31
N ALA A 208 -1.73 2.06 23.23
CA ALA A 208 -2.15 2.01 24.64
C ALA A 208 -2.20 3.40 25.30
N GLY A 209 -1.31 4.31 24.90
CA GLY A 209 -1.33 5.72 25.33
C GLY A 209 -2.43 6.59 24.69
N GLY A 210 -3.30 6.03 23.86
CA GLY A 210 -4.45 6.72 23.24
C GLY A 210 -4.14 7.48 21.96
N ALA A 211 -2.88 7.55 21.53
CA ALA A 211 -2.48 8.13 20.24
C ALA A 211 -2.89 7.24 19.05
N PRO A 212 -3.14 7.77 17.85
CA PRO A 212 -3.39 6.94 16.66
C PRO A 212 -2.29 5.92 16.40
N TRP A 213 -2.67 4.75 15.89
CA TRP A 213 -1.72 3.70 15.52
C TRP A 213 -0.82 4.18 14.39
N ARG A 214 0.46 4.36 14.73
CA ARG A 214 1.51 4.84 13.83
C ARG A 214 2.78 4.14 14.25
N LEU A 215 3.59 3.73 13.28
CA LEU A 215 4.89 3.16 13.55
C LEU A 215 5.92 4.27 13.75
N LEU A 216 6.85 4.03 14.66
CA LEU A 216 8.04 4.84 14.82
C LEU A 216 8.83 4.90 13.50
N ALA A 217 9.37 6.05 13.12
CA ALA A 217 10.33 6.16 12.03
C ALA A 217 11.74 5.73 12.45
N GLY A 218 12.55 5.27 11.50
CA GLY A 218 13.92 4.81 11.72
C GLY A 218 14.02 3.39 12.26
N GLN A 219 13.06 2.52 11.93
CA GLN A 219 13.01 1.11 12.33
C GLN A 219 12.72 0.19 11.13
N GLU A 220 12.84 -1.11 11.34
CA GLU A 220 12.29 -2.11 10.43
C GLU A 220 10.84 -2.43 10.78
N ALA A 221 9.97 -2.50 9.78
CA ALA A 221 8.58 -2.91 9.89
C ALA A 221 8.32 -4.11 8.97
N GLN A 222 7.41 -4.99 9.37
CA GLN A 222 6.97 -6.10 8.51
C GLN A 222 5.66 -5.73 7.82
N LEU A 223 5.57 -6.05 6.53
CA LEU A 223 4.39 -5.88 5.69
C LEU A 223 4.03 -7.23 5.09
N THR A 224 2.80 -7.68 5.33
CA THR A 224 2.24 -8.87 4.68
C THR A 224 0.98 -8.48 3.95
N PHE A 225 0.88 -8.76 2.65
CA PHE A 225 -0.30 -8.51 1.84
C PHE A 225 -0.80 -9.80 1.23
N TRP A 226 -2.11 -10.03 1.29
CA TRP A 226 -2.69 -11.23 0.70
C TRP A 226 -4.11 -11.04 0.18
N VAL A 227 -4.48 -11.92 -0.74
CA VAL A 227 -5.81 -12.01 -1.32
C VAL A 227 -6.54 -13.20 -0.70
N THR A 228 -7.73 -12.95 -0.18
CA THR A 228 -8.66 -13.99 0.26
C THR A 228 -9.91 -13.96 -0.61
N GLN A 229 -10.55 -15.10 -0.76
CA GLN A 229 -11.82 -15.21 -1.45
C GLN A 229 -12.78 -15.99 -0.57
N ASP A 230 -13.95 -15.42 -0.35
CA ASP A 230 -14.97 -16.00 0.50
C ASP A 230 -16.33 -15.92 -0.17
N ALA A 231 -16.84 -17.08 -0.56
CA ALA A 231 -17.93 -17.24 -1.53
C ALA A 231 -17.66 -16.38 -2.78
N ASP A 232 -18.42 -15.31 -2.97
CA ASP A 232 -18.37 -14.42 -4.13
C ASP A 232 -17.59 -13.12 -3.89
N LEU A 233 -16.99 -12.94 -2.70
CA LEU A 233 -16.27 -11.72 -2.36
C LEU A 233 -14.76 -11.95 -2.30
N THR A 234 -14.04 -11.22 -3.15
CA THR A 234 -12.59 -11.11 -3.05
C THR A 234 -12.22 -9.99 -2.08
N VAL A 235 -11.35 -10.29 -1.12
CA VAL A 235 -10.91 -9.36 -0.09
C VAL A 235 -9.39 -9.32 -0.03
N LEU A 236 -8.87 -8.11 -0.09
CA LEU A 236 -7.46 -7.80 0.01
C LEU A 236 -7.15 -7.43 1.45
N SER A 237 -6.04 -7.92 1.97
CA SER A 237 -5.66 -7.76 3.37
C SER A 237 -4.20 -7.33 3.45
N MET A 238 -3.90 -6.47 4.41
CA MET A 238 -2.55 -6.02 4.74
C MET A 238 -2.35 -6.07 6.25
N ASN A 239 -1.37 -6.83 6.68
CA ASN A 239 -0.87 -6.84 8.05
C ASN A 239 0.42 -6.04 8.13
N MET A 240 0.53 -5.24 9.18
CA MET A 240 1.69 -4.41 9.49
C MET A 240 2.16 -4.72 10.91
N GLN A 241 3.46 -4.82 11.11
CA GLN A 241 4.06 -5.03 12.43
C GLN A 241 5.30 -4.14 12.61
N GLY A 242 5.45 -3.57 13.80
CA GLY A 242 6.62 -2.79 14.20
C GLY A 242 6.46 -2.20 15.60
N GLU A 243 7.35 -1.29 15.97
CA GLU A 243 7.28 -0.50 17.20
C GLU A 243 6.41 0.76 17.00
N THR A 244 5.50 1.05 17.92
CA THR A 244 4.62 2.21 17.83
C THR A 244 5.32 3.52 18.20
N SER A 245 4.91 4.63 17.57
CA SER A 245 5.63 5.90 17.64
C SER A 245 5.58 6.60 19.01
N LYS A 246 4.52 6.39 19.80
CA LYS A 246 4.34 7.02 21.12
C LYS A 246 4.66 6.07 22.26
N ASP A 247 4.11 4.85 22.22
CA ASP A 247 4.28 3.91 23.33
C ASP A 247 5.61 3.15 23.27
N ARG A 248 6.30 3.19 22.12
CA ARG A 248 7.57 2.47 21.89
C ARG A 248 7.44 0.98 22.20
N ALA A 249 6.30 0.41 21.80
CA ALA A 249 5.94 -0.97 22.05
C ALA A 249 5.68 -1.70 20.73
N PRO A 250 6.01 -3.01 20.63
CA PRO A 250 5.61 -3.83 19.50
C PRO A 250 4.09 -3.82 19.33
N ALA A 251 3.62 -3.61 18.11
CA ALA A 251 2.20 -3.70 17.76
C ALA A 251 2.00 -4.28 16.36
N THR A 252 0.79 -4.76 16.13
CA THR A 252 0.36 -5.34 14.87
C THR A 252 -1.00 -4.76 14.48
N LEU A 253 -1.19 -4.44 13.21
CA LEU A 253 -2.45 -3.92 12.67
C LEU A 253 -2.78 -4.65 11.35
N THR A 254 -4.03 -5.10 11.19
CA THR A 254 -4.52 -5.65 9.92
C THR A 254 -5.62 -4.77 9.34
N LEU A 255 -5.40 -4.28 8.12
CA LEU A 255 -6.40 -3.57 7.33
C LEU A 255 -6.89 -4.47 6.19
N ARG A 256 -8.20 -4.48 5.92
CA ARG A 256 -8.77 -5.25 4.81
C ARG A 256 -9.81 -4.44 4.05
N ALA A 257 -9.86 -4.68 2.75
CA ALA A 257 -10.82 -4.04 1.87
C ALA A 257 -11.32 -5.03 0.80
N PRO A 258 -12.64 -5.04 0.51
CA PRO A 258 -13.20 -5.83 -0.56
C PRO A 258 -12.81 -5.18 -1.88
N ILE A 259 -12.79 -5.99 -2.92
CA ILE A 259 -12.56 -5.51 -4.27
C ILE A 259 -13.60 -6.05 -5.22
N ASP A 260 -14.00 -5.20 -6.17
CA ASP A 260 -14.98 -5.56 -7.18
C ASP A 260 -14.46 -6.76 -8.02
N ALA A 261 -15.24 -7.83 -8.06
CA ALA A 261 -14.87 -9.06 -8.76
C ALA A 261 -14.53 -8.85 -10.25
N ARG A 262 -15.05 -7.77 -10.87
CA ARG A 262 -14.74 -7.41 -12.27
C ARG A 262 -13.27 -7.06 -12.49
N PHE A 263 -12.55 -6.67 -11.44
CA PHE A 263 -11.10 -6.42 -11.52
C PHE A 263 -10.27 -7.72 -11.62
N GLY A 264 -10.87 -8.89 -11.38
CA GLY A 264 -10.22 -10.17 -11.62
C GLY A 264 -9.10 -10.51 -10.64
N TRP A 265 -9.21 -10.04 -9.39
CA TRP A 265 -8.36 -10.50 -8.29
C TRP A 265 -8.78 -11.92 -7.87
N SER A 266 -7.79 -12.77 -7.58
CA SER A 266 -8.00 -14.18 -7.22
C SER A 266 -7.17 -14.60 -6.02
N ALA A 267 -7.75 -15.33 -5.05
CA ALA A 267 -6.99 -15.88 -3.92
C ALA A 267 -5.98 -16.97 -4.35
N GLU A 268 -6.19 -17.59 -5.52
CA GLU A 268 -5.29 -18.60 -6.08
C GLU A 268 -4.13 -17.98 -6.88
N GLY A 269 -3.97 -16.65 -6.81
CA GLY A 269 -2.94 -15.90 -7.52
C GLY A 269 -3.30 -15.56 -8.98
N GLY A 270 -4.06 -16.42 -9.66
CA GLY A 270 -4.68 -16.16 -10.98
C GLY A 270 -3.80 -15.31 -11.93
N ALA A 271 -4.34 -14.17 -12.35
CA ALA A 271 -3.60 -13.16 -13.12
C ALA A 271 -3.22 -11.93 -12.27
N ASN A 272 -3.22 -12.05 -10.94
CA ASN A 272 -2.81 -10.99 -10.05
C ASN A 272 -1.33 -10.67 -10.25
N ILE A 273 -0.99 -9.39 -10.24
CA ILE A 273 0.38 -8.92 -10.16
C ILE A 273 0.54 -8.16 -8.85
N LEU A 274 1.49 -8.60 -8.03
CA LEU A 274 1.83 -7.95 -6.77
C LEU A 274 2.89 -6.89 -7.01
N LYS A 275 2.91 -5.84 -6.19
CA LYS A 275 3.90 -4.77 -6.24
C LYS A 275 4.37 -4.37 -4.86
N ARG A 276 5.58 -3.81 -4.83
CA ARG A 276 6.11 -2.95 -3.77
C ARG A 276 6.58 -1.62 -4.36
N MET A 277 6.44 -0.55 -3.59
CA MET A 277 6.65 0.80 -4.07
C MET A 277 7.24 1.71 -3.00
N THR A 278 8.15 2.57 -3.45
CA THR A 278 8.79 3.62 -2.67
C THR A 278 8.67 4.91 -3.48
N THR A 279 8.06 5.95 -2.92
CA THR A 279 7.75 7.18 -3.67
C THR A 279 7.74 8.40 -2.76
N ILE A 280 8.05 9.57 -3.33
CA ILE A 280 7.60 10.84 -2.78
C ILE A 280 6.43 11.26 -3.64
N GLY A 281 5.23 11.00 -3.15
CA GLY A 281 3.99 11.37 -3.81
C GLY A 281 3.79 12.88 -3.82
N GLN A 282 3.26 13.37 -4.93
CA GLN A 282 2.87 14.76 -5.15
C GLN A 282 1.43 14.84 -5.63
N LYS A 283 0.83 16.02 -5.53
CA LYS A 283 -0.52 16.28 -6.04
C LYS A 283 -0.56 16.04 -7.55
N TYR A 284 -1.55 15.27 -8.01
CA TYR A 284 -1.70 14.94 -9.42
C TYR A 284 -1.71 16.19 -10.29
N GLY A 285 -0.93 16.17 -11.37
CA GLY A 285 -0.82 17.28 -12.31
C GLY A 285 -0.01 18.47 -11.79
N GLN A 286 0.54 18.37 -10.58
CA GLN A 286 1.41 19.39 -9.96
C GLN A 286 2.79 18.81 -9.65
N GLN A 287 3.27 17.89 -10.48
CA GLN A 287 4.59 17.30 -10.30
C GLN A 287 5.68 18.37 -10.32
N ASN A 288 6.59 18.29 -9.37
CA ASN A 288 7.78 19.13 -9.29
C ASN A 288 8.97 18.30 -8.80
N LEU A 289 9.90 17.99 -9.69
CA LEU A 289 11.03 17.10 -9.39
C LEU A 289 12.27 17.84 -8.83
N SER A 290 12.12 19.12 -8.45
CA SER A 290 13.20 19.98 -7.95
C SER A 290 12.90 20.65 -6.61
N THR A 291 11.97 20.10 -5.83
CA THR A 291 11.60 20.67 -4.52
C THR A 291 12.72 20.65 -3.49
N GLY A 292 13.69 19.72 -3.58
CA GLY A 292 14.71 19.51 -2.56
C GLY A 292 14.38 18.37 -1.58
N SER A 293 13.21 17.74 -1.70
CA SER A 293 12.79 16.61 -0.87
C SER A 293 13.66 15.38 -1.11
N TYR A 294 13.81 14.52 -0.12
CA TYR A 294 14.48 13.23 -0.27
C TYR A 294 13.99 12.20 0.73
N MET A 295 14.18 10.94 0.40
CA MET A 295 13.95 9.78 1.27
C MET A 295 15.07 8.77 0.98
N LYS A 296 15.94 8.50 1.94
CA LYS A 296 17.14 7.68 1.78
C LYS A 296 17.00 6.36 2.54
N GLY A 297 17.66 5.33 2.02
CA GLY A 297 17.88 4.10 2.78
C GLY A 297 16.63 3.25 3.03
N VAL A 298 15.54 3.44 2.26
CA VAL A 298 14.40 2.52 2.30
C VAL A 298 14.91 1.15 1.89
N ARG A 299 14.82 0.18 2.78
CA ARG A 299 15.47 -1.12 2.59
C ARG A 299 14.47 -2.23 2.72
N TRP A 300 14.07 -2.79 1.58
CA TRP A 300 13.25 -3.99 1.51
C TRP A 300 14.16 -5.21 1.68
N GLN A 301 13.80 -6.14 2.56
CA GLN A 301 14.55 -7.36 2.83
C GLN A 301 13.65 -8.56 2.99
N GLY A 302 14.20 -9.72 2.64
CA GLY A 302 13.55 -11.01 2.86
C GLY A 302 12.18 -11.08 2.18
N SER A 303 11.99 -10.37 1.07
CA SER A 303 10.69 -10.35 0.40
C SER A 303 10.38 -11.75 -0.14
N ARG A 304 9.16 -12.21 0.11
CA ARG A 304 8.65 -13.53 -0.29
C ARG A 304 7.32 -13.37 -0.98
N ILE A 305 7.07 -14.20 -2.00
CA ILE A 305 5.78 -14.24 -2.70
C ILE A 305 5.32 -15.67 -2.96
N GLY A 306 4.02 -15.86 -2.97
CA GLY A 306 3.35 -17.15 -3.14
C GLY A 306 1.88 -16.96 -3.50
N ARG A 307 1.14 -18.06 -3.54
CA ARG A 307 -0.33 -18.00 -3.56
C ARG A 307 -0.87 -17.87 -2.14
N ALA A 308 -0.17 -18.44 -1.18
CA ALA A 308 -0.44 -18.35 0.25
C ALA A 308 0.86 -18.19 1.03
N GLU A 309 0.77 -18.01 2.35
CA GLU A 309 1.94 -17.98 3.22
C GLU A 309 2.72 -19.31 3.18
N ALA A 310 1.99 -20.43 3.13
CA ALA A 310 2.57 -21.77 3.19
C ALA A 310 3.45 -22.14 1.99
N ASP A 311 3.20 -21.55 0.81
CA ASP A 311 3.98 -21.79 -0.41
C ASP A 311 4.87 -20.60 -0.79
N ALA A 312 4.91 -19.55 0.04
CA ALA A 312 5.68 -18.35 -0.24
C ALA A 312 7.18 -18.64 -0.27
N GLY A 313 7.78 -18.54 -1.45
CA GLY A 313 9.23 -18.63 -1.65
C GLY A 313 9.88 -17.24 -1.64
N PRO A 314 11.23 -17.16 -1.60
CA PRO A 314 11.94 -15.91 -1.84
C PRO A 314 11.49 -15.26 -3.16
N TRP A 315 11.21 -13.95 -3.12
CA TRP A 315 10.94 -13.19 -4.34
C TRP A 315 12.26 -12.89 -5.03
N VAL A 316 12.57 -13.63 -6.09
CA VAL A 316 13.78 -13.49 -6.89
C VAL A 316 13.44 -13.09 -8.34
N ALA A 317 14.46 -12.94 -9.19
CA ALA A 317 14.31 -12.43 -10.55
C ALA A 317 13.32 -13.25 -11.39
N GLU A 318 13.24 -14.56 -11.17
CA GLU A 318 12.36 -15.49 -11.85
C GLU A 318 10.89 -15.15 -11.65
N GLN A 319 10.51 -14.62 -10.48
CA GLN A 319 9.15 -14.22 -10.17
C GLN A 319 8.89 -12.73 -10.43
N THR A 320 9.91 -11.93 -10.76
CA THR A 320 9.76 -10.51 -11.05
C THR A 320 9.30 -10.26 -12.48
N GLY A 321 8.22 -9.50 -12.61
CA GLY A 321 7.64 -9.07 -13.88
C GLY A 321 8.29 -7.81 -14.43
N GLY A 322 8.98 -7.06 -13.58
CA GLY A 322 9.83 -5.95 -13.97
C GLY A 322 9.99 -4.89 -12.89
N TYR A 323 10.65 -3.81 -13.29
CA TYR A 323 11.02 -2.72 -12.42
C TYR A 323 10.70 -1.41 -13.13
N CYS A 324 10.09 -0.48 -12.42
CA CYS A 324 9.88 0.87 -12.92
C CYS A 324 10.42 1.90 -11.95
N THR A 325 11.26 2.78 -12.47
CA THR A 325 11.68 3.99 -11.77
C THR A 325 11.29 5.19 -12.60
N PHE A 326 10.82 6.23 -11.93
CA PHE A 326 10.66 7.53 -12.51
C PHE A 326 11.23 8.60 -11.56
N PRO A 327 12.12 9.49 -12.05
CA PRO A 327 12.71 9.50 -13.40
C PRO A 327 13.67 8.31 -13.64
N SER A 328 13.76 7.79 -14.87
CA SER A 328 14.70 6.72 -15.25
C SER A 328 16.00 7.25 -15.88
N ALA A 329 17.05 6.42 -15.96
CA ALA A 329 18.29 6.76 -16.64
C ALA A 329 18.11 6.89 -18.17
N GLU A 330 17.21 6.12 -18.80
CA GLU A 330 16.88 6.30 -20.22
C GLU A 330 16.15 7.63 -20.47
N THR A 331 15.30 8.08 -19.52
CA THR A 331 14.76 9.44 -19.57
C THR A 331 15.81 10.51 -19.24
N ALA A 332 16.92 10.16 -18.59
CA ALA A 332 18.06 11.03 -18.32
C ALA A 332 18.90 11.29 -19.58
N GLU A 333 19.20 10.23 -20.34
CA GLU A 333 20.00 10.29 -21.57
C GLU A 333 19.29 11.00 -22.73
N ALA A 334 17.95 11.04 -22.70
CA ALA A 334 17.13 11.76 -23.68
C ALA A 334 17.07 13.30 -23.47
N GLY A 335 17.92 13.87 -22.61
CA GLY A 335 18.04 15.33 -22.43
C GLY A 335 17.24 15.93 -21.26
N ALA A 336 16.83 15.13 -20.27
CA ALA A 336 16.21 15.67 -19.05
C ALA A 336 17.29 15.96 -17.99
N GLU A 337 17.71 17.23 -17.89
CA GLU A 337 18.49 17.78 -16.75
C GLU A 337 17.88 17.41 -15.37
N GLU A 338 16.59 17.02 -15.34
CA GLU A 338 15.82 16.65 -14.15
C GLU A 338 16.19 15.31 -13.49
N SER A 339 17.03 14.50 -14.12
CA SER A 339 17.44 13.17 -13.65
C SER A 339 18.74 13.16 -12.84
N LEU A 340 19.55 14.21 -12.98
CA LEU A 340 20.83 14.38 -12.31
C LEU A 340 20.68 15.30 -11.10
N ARG A 341 21.49 15.08 -10.07
CA ARG A 341 21.62 16.02 -8.97
C ARG A 341 22.06 17.38 -9.51
N SER A 342 21.60 18.46 -8.87
CA SER A 342 22.00 19.84 -9.19
C SER A 342 23.51 20.12 -9.08
N ASP A 343 24.27 19.23 -8.44
CA ASP A 343 25.74 19.28 -8.32
C ASP A 343 26.48 18.47 -9.41
N GLY A 344 25.74 17.85 -10.34
CA GLY A 344 26.31 17.01 -11.41
C GLY A 344 26.92 15.69 -10.94
N GLN A 345 26.92 15.38 -9.63
CA GLN A 345 27.56 14.18 -9.07
C GLN A 345 26.63 12.97 -9.03
N GLY A 346 26.00 12.68 -10.16
CA GLY A 346 25.19 11.48 -10.36
C GLY A 346 23.67 11.69 -10.23
N PRO A 347 22.88 10.61 -10.31
CA PRO A 347 21.43 10.67 -10.39
C PRO A 347 20.78 11.20 -9.11
N LYS A 348 19.59 11.82 -9.23
CA LYS A 348 18.75 12.22 -8.09
C LYS A 348 18.19 11.04 -7.29
N TRP A 349 18.64 9.81 -7.53
CA TRP A 349 18.25 8.63 -6.76
C TRP A 349 19.37 7.59 -6.86
N SER A 350 19.52 6.75 -5.84
CA SER A 350 20.44 5.61 -5.89
C SER A 350 19.73 4.38 -5.37
N ILE A 351 19.86 3.28 -6.10
CA ILE A 351 19.36 1.98 -5.68
C ILE A 351 20.57 1.06 -5.58
N GLN A 352 20.81 0.53 -4.39
CA GLN A 352 21.66 -0.64 -4.22
C GLN A 352 20.76 -1.85 -4.36
N PHE A 353 20.66 -2.32 -5.60
CA PHE A 353 19.97 -3.56 -5.91
C PHE A 353 20.88 -4.73 -5.51
N GLN A 354 20.39 -5.60 -4.63
CA GLN A 354 21.06 -6.87 -4.36
C GLN A 354 20.35 -7.98 -5.13
N ASP A 355 19.04 -8.09 -4.93
CA ASP A 355 18.15 -9.00 -5.66
C ASP A 355 16.69 -8.50 -5.60
N ALA A 356 15.75 -9.20 -6.25
CA ALA A 356 14.35 -8.77 -6.25
C ALA A 356 13.71 -8.72 -4.84
N GLY A 357 14.23 -9.53 -3.91
CA GLY A 357 13.77 -9.62 -2.53
C GLY A 357 14.48 -8.64 -1.60
N ASN A 358 15.67 -8.18 -1.97
CA ASN A 358 16.55 -7.32 -1.20
C ASN A 358 16.99 -6.08 -2.02
N GLU A 359 16.48 -4.91 -1.65
CA GLU A 359 16.77 -3.65 -2.34
C GLU A 359 16.90 -2.52 -1.33
N THR A 360 17.94 -1.70 -1.47
CA THR A 360 17.99 -0.40 -0.79
C THR A 360 17.75 0.70 -1.81
N GLY A 361 16.70 1.49 -1.62
CA GLY A 361 16.33 2.61 -2.49
C GLY A 361 16.44 3.94 -1.77
N SER A 362 16.82 4.97 -2.52
CA SER A 362 16.79 6.36 -2.09
C SER A 362 16.19 7.24 -3.19
N VAL A 363 15.26 8.13 -2.86
CA VAL A 363 14.64 9.12 -3.74
C VAL A 363 15.16 10.51 -3.36
N PHE A 364 15.55 11.33 -4.34
CA PHE A 364 15.86 12.74 -4.13
C PHE A 364 15.16 13.56 -5.22
N LEU A 365 14.68 14.73 -4.82
CA LEU A 365 14.17 15.80 -5.66
C LEU A 365 15.15 16.94 -5.48
N LYS A 366 15.71 17.47 -6.56
CA LYS A 366 16.81 18.43 -6.52
C LYS A 366 16.71 19.47 -7.61
#